data_AF-A0A7V0T591-F1
#
_entry.id   AF-A0A7V0T591-F1
#
_cell.length_a   1.000
_cell.length_b   1.000
_cell.length_c   1.000
_cell.angle_alpha   90.00
_cell.angle_beta   90.00
_cell.angle_gamma   90.00
#
_symmetry.space_group_name_H-M   'P 1'
#
loop_
_entity.id
_entity.type
_entity.pdbx_description
1 polymer ?
#
loop_
_entity_poly.entity_id
_entity_poly.type
_entity_poly.pdbx_seq_one_letter_code
_entity_poly.pdbx_strand_id
1 'polypeptide(L)'
;MSEKPSQLQTLGILTLISGILNCLIGVSWAFTIIWLLPAAFSIVLGILEIIYATKLMADPVRTDRIAKHIAIMQIVNIINGAILAVVVGILALVWTNEPKVKEYFAARSGRW
;
A
#
# COMPACT_ATOMS: atom_id res chain seq x y z
N MET A 1 2.95 -25.63 6.46
CA MET A 1 2.51 -24.42 5.74
C MET A 1 2.52 -23.28 6.75
N SER A 2 3.43 -22.31 6.65
CA SER A 2 3.34 -21.12 7.50
C SER A 2 2.04 -20.38 7.15
N GLU A 3 1.16 -20.28 8.13
CA GLU A 3 -0.07 -19.52 8.04
C GLU A 3 0.25 -18.08 7.64
N LYS A 4 -0.54 -17.51 6.72
CA LYS A 4 -0.34 -16.14 6.26
C LYS A 4 -0.40 -15.21 7.47
N PRO A 5 0.64 -14.40 7.76
CA PRO A 5 0.63 -13.50 8.89
C PRO A 5 -0.60 -12.59 8.82
N SER A 6 -1.35 -12.50 9.91
CA SER A 6 -2.52 -11.62 10.01
C SER A 6 -2.17 -10.18 9.64
N GLN A 7 -0.94 -9.75 9.91
CA GLN A 7 -0.37 -8.46 9.51
C GLN A 7 -0.38 -8.22 8.00
N LEU A 8 -0.08 -9.24 7.18
CA LEU A 8 -0.12 -9.11 5.71
C LEU A 8 -1.56 -9.01 5.20
N GLN A 9 -2.50 -9.68 5.85
CA GLN A 9 -3.92 -9.56 5.53
C GLN A 9 -4.45 -8.19 5.91
N THR A 10 -4.17 -7.72 7.13
CA THR A 10 -4.51 -6.37 7.58
C THR A 10 -3.89 -5.30 6.69
N LEU A 11 -2.61 -5.44 6.31
CA LEU A 11 -1.94 -4.54 5.39
C LEU A 11 -2.63 -4.51 4.02
N GLY A 12 -3.02 -5.66 3.49
CA GLY A 12 -3.73 -5.76 2.22
C GLY A 12 -5.06 -5.01 2.26
N ILE A 13 -5.87 -5.22 3.29
CA ILE A 13 -7.17 -4.56 3.45
C ILE A 13 -7.00 -3.04 3.61
N LEU A 14 -6.09 -2.60 4.48
CA LEU A 14 -5.83 -1.19 4.71
C LEU A 14 -5.29 -0.49 3.45
N THR A 15 -4.41 -1.16 2.70
CA THR A 15 -3.90 -0.61 1.43
C THR A 15 -4.99 -0.53 0.37
N LEU A 16 -5.92 -1.48 0.33
CA LEU A 16 -7.07 -1.40 -0.57
C LEU A 16 -7.97 -0.21 -0.25
N ILE A 17 -8.29 -0.02 1.03
CA ILE A 17 -9.12 1.11 1.49
C ILE A 17 -8.42 2.44 1.18
N SER A 18 -7.12 2.56 1.48
CA SER A 18 -6.30 3.72 1.11
C SER A 18 -6.37 3.99 -0.39
N GLY A 19 -6.27 2.96 -1.24
CA GLY A 19 -6.24 3.12 -2.68
C GLY A 19 -7.54 3.68 -3.23
N ILE A 20 -8.67 3.19 -2.72
CA ILE A 20 -10.00 3.70 -3.09
C ILE A 20 -10.15 5.17 -2.67
N LEU A 21 -9.75 5.52 -1.45
CA LEU A 21 -9.84 6.89 -0.95
C LEU A 21 -8.93 7.85 -1.73
N ASN A 22 -7.71 7.42 -2.09
CA ASN A 22 -6.79 8.20 -2.89
C ASN A 22 -7.33 8.50 -4.29
N CYS A 23 -8.02 7.53 -4.91
CA CYS A 23 -8.73 7.76 -6.17
C CYS A 23 -9.85 8.80 -6.02
N LEU A 24 -10.64 8.73 -4.95
CA LEU A 24 -11.72 9.70 -4.69
C LEU A 24 -11.17 11.10 -4.45
N ILE A 25 -10.14 11.24 -3.61
CA ILE A 25 -9.44 12.50 -3.33
C ILE A 25 -8.88 13.10 -4.63
N GLY A 26 -8.25 12.26 -5.46
CA GLY A 26 -7.71 12.71 -6.75
C GLY A 26 -8.79 13.21 -7.70
N VAL A 27 -9.94 12.52 -7.78
CA VAL A 27 -11.10 12.99 -8.57
C VAL A 27 -11.65 14.31 -8.02
N SER A 28 -11.75 14.48 -6.70
CA SER A 28 -12.18 15.74 -6.08
C SER A 28 -11.25 16.90 -6.44
N TRP A 29 -9.93 16.69 -6.38
CA TRP A 29 -8.95 17.72 -6.74
C TRP A 29 -8.89 18.01 -8.23
N ALA A 30 -9.26 17.06 -9.10
CA ALA A 30 -9.27 17.24 -10.55
C ALA A 30 -10.25 18.36 -11.00
N PHE A 31 -11.27 18.68 -10.20
CA PHE A 31 -12.17 19.80 -10.46
C PHE A 31 -11.57 21.18 -10.11
N THR A 32 -10.38 21.21 -9.50
CA THR A 32 -9.69 22.44 -9.15
C THR A 32 -8.46 22.63 -10.05
N ILE A 33 -8.44 23.72 -10.83
CA ILE A 33 -7.44 23.96 -11.89
C ILE A 33 -5.98 23.91 -11.38
N ILE A 34 -5.75 24.33 -10.13
CA ILE A 34 -4.41 24.40 -9.51
C ILE A 34 -3.92 23.02 -9.06
N TRP A 35 -4.82 22.06 -8.83
CA TRP A 35 -4.47 20.75 -8.25
C TRP A 35 -4.49 19.60 -9.26
N LEU A 36 -4.44 19.87 -10.56
CA LEU A 36 -4.47 18.82 -11.59
C LEU A 36 -3.28 17.84 -11.48
N LEU A 37 -2.08 18.35 -11.19
CA LEU A 37 -0.88 17.53 -11.01
C LEU A 37 -0.95 16.68 -9.71
N PRO A 38 -1.27 17.25 -8.54
CA PRO A 38 -1.47 16.47 -7.32
C PRO A 38 -2.67 15.48 -7.38
N ALA A 39 -3.72 15.84 -8.12
CA ALA A 39 -4.85 14.97 -8.42
C ALA A 39 -4.41 13.72 -9.20
N ALA A 40 -3.65 13.93 -10.30
CA ALA A 40 -3.11 12.83 -11.10
C ALA A 40 -2.20 11.92 -10.27
N PHE A 41 -1.34 12.49 -9.41
CA PHE A 41 -0.50 11.72 -8.49
C PHE A 41 -1.31 10.83 -7.56
N SER A 42 -2.36 11.38 -6.92
CA SER A 42 -3.23 10.64 -6.00
C SER A 42 -3.97 9.48 -6.69
N ILE A 43 -4.45 9.69 -7.92
CA ILE A 43 -5.13 8.65 -8.71
C ILE A 43 -4.17 7.53 -9.07
N VAL A 44 -2.98 7.86 -9.58
CA VAL A 44 -1.97 6.86 -9.95
C VAL A 44 -1.55 6.05 -8.72
N LEU A 45 -1.31 6.73 -7.59
CA LEU A 45 -1.00 6.05 -6.33
C LEU A 45 -2.14 5.13 -5.90
N GLY A 46 -3.40 5.59 -5.97
CA GLY A 46 -4.57 4.79 -5.62
C GLY A 46 -4.67 3.50 -6.46
N ILE A 47 -4.42 3.59 -7.77
CA ILE A 47 -4.40 2.42 -8.66
C ILE A 47 -3.28 1.45 -8.27
N LEU A 48 -2.06 1.95 -8.01
CA LEU A 48 -0.93 1.13 -7.59
C LEU A 48 -1.21 0.41 -6.26
N GLU A 49 -1.86 1.09 -5.32
CA GLU A 49 -2.28 0.53 -4.04
C GLU A 49 -3.30 -0.59 -4.21
N ILE A 50 -4.32 -0.40 -5.05
CA ILE A 50 -5.32 -1.45 -5.32
C ILE A 50 -4.66 -2.68 -5.96
N ILE A 51 -3.77 -2.48 -6.95
CA ILE A 51 -3.04 -3.59 -7.60
C ILE A 51 -2.14 -4.31 -6.59
N TYR A 52 -1.45 -3.57 -5.73
CA TYR A 52 -0.59 -4.16 -4.71
C TYR A 52 -1.40 -4.92 -3.64
N ALA A 53 -2.49 -4.32 -3.17
CA ALA A 53 -3.38 -4.91 -2.18
C ALA A 53 -4.00 -6.22 -2.70
N THR A 54 -4.47 -6.25 -3.94
CA THR A 54 -5.02 -7.46 -4.57
C THR A 54 -3.96 -8.55 -4.71
N LYS A 55 -2.72 -8.21 -5.10
CA LYS A 55 -1.60 -9.16 -5.14
C LYS A 55 -1.22 -9.69 -3.74
N LEU A 56 -1.26 -8.83 -2.73
CA LEU A 56 -0.93 -9.18 -1.35
C LEU A 56 -2.03 -10.06 -0.71
N MET A 57 -3.30 -9.81 -1.05
CA MET A 57 -4.43 -10.57 -0.53
C MET A 57 -4.68 -11.89 -1.24
N ALA A 58 -4.22 -12.06 -2.49
CA ALA A 58 -4.34 -13.31 -3.23
C ALA A 58 -3.80 -14.53 -2.47
N ASP A 59 -4.37 -15.70 -2.74
CA ASP A 59 -3.89 -17.00 -2.29
C ASP A 59 -3.56 -17.88 -3.51
N PRO A 60 -2.28 -18.23 -3.75
CA PRO A 60 -1.10 -17.86 -2.99
C PRO A 60 -0.67 -16.38 -3.24
N VAL A 61 -0.12 -15.73 -2.21
CA VAL A 61 0.34 -14.32 -2.26
C VAL A 61 1.22 -14.04 -3.48
N ARG A 62 0.87 -13.07 -4.33
CA ARG A 62 1.58 -12.79 -5.60
C ARG A 62 2.63 -11.68 -5.49
N THR A 63 3.08 -11.38 -4.27
CA THR A 63 4.15 -10.41 -4.02
C THR A 63 5.24 -11.07 -3.18
N ASP A 64 6.50 -10.84 -3.57
CA ASP A 64 7.66 -11.46 -2.91
C ASP A 64 8.17 -10.64 -1.72
N ARG A 65 7.70 -9.40 -1.60
CA ARG A 65 8.05 -8.47 -0.51
C ARG A 65 7.00 -7.39 -0.33
N ILE A 66 7.10 -6.67 0.79
CA ILE A 66 6.36 -5.42 0.97
C ILE A 66 6.96 -4.31 0.11
N ALA A 67 6.11 -3.62 -0.65
CA ALA A 67 6.52 -2.57 -1.58
C ALA A 67 6.86 -1.26 -0.84
N LYS A 68 8.11 -1.13 -0.36
CA LYS A 68 8.61 0.09 0.32
C LYS A 68 8.39 1.38 -0.49
N HIS A 69 8.45 1.29 -1.83
CA HIS A 69 8.20 2.43 -2.70
C HIS A 69 6.74 2.94 -2.62
N ILE A 70 5.76 2.02 -2.53
CA ILE A 70 4.34 2.39 -2.34
C ILE A 70 4.16 3.04 -0.97
N ALA A 71 4.79 2.49 0.07
CA ALA A 71 4.74 3.06 1.42
C ALA A 71 5.31 4.49 1.50
N ILE A 72 6.37 4.80 0.75
CA ILE A 72 6.93 6.17 0.68
C ILE A 72 5.96 7.10 -0.06
N MET A 73 5.41 6.67 -1.20
CA MET A 73 4.43 7.47 -1.95
C MET A 73 3.17 7.77 -1.13
N GLN A 74 2.73 6.79 -0.32
CA GLN A 74 1.65 6.94 0.66
C GLN A 74 1.90 8.06 1.67
N ILE A 75 3.11 8.12 2.23
CA ILE A 75 3.50 9.17 3.18
C ILE A 75 3.55 10.54 2.49
N VAL A 76 4.07 10.61 1.27
CA VAL A 76 4.13 11.84 0.48
C VAL A 76 2.72 12.34 0.13
N ASN A 77 1.74 11.45 -0.02
CA ASN A 77 0.36 11.83 -0.34
C ASN A 77 -0.38 12.60 0.77
N ILE A 78 0.25 12.81 1.94
CA ILE A 78 -0.27 13.71 2.99
C ILE A 78 -0.49 15.14 2.47
N ILE A 79 0.30 15.58 1.49
CA ILE A 79 0.18 16.91 0.87
C ILE A 79 -1.20 17.09 0.21
N ASN A 80 -1.84 15.98 -0.19
CA ASN A 80 -3.18 15.95 -0.79
C ASN A 80 -4.31 15.71 0.24
N GLY A 81 -3.99 15.67 1.54
CA GLY A 81 -4.94 15.41 2.62
C GLY A 81 -5.21 13.93 2.89
N ALA A 82 -4.45 13.01 2.30
CA ALA A 82 -4.63 11.57 2.46
C ALA A 82 -4.02 11.03 3.77
N ILE A 83 -4.61 11.39 4.91
CA ILE A 83 -4.10 11.00 6.24
C ILE A 83 -4.06 9.48 6.41
N LEU A 84 -5.08 8.77 5.92
CA LEU A 84 -5.13 7.31 5.98
C LEU A 84 -3.96 6.66 5.23
N ALA A 85 -3.59 7.19 4.07
CA ALA A 85 -2.45 6.69 3.29
C ALA A 85 -1.16 6.73 4.11
N VAL A 86 -0.93 7.80 4.88
CA VAL A 86 0.25 7.95 5.76
C VAL A 86 0.31 6.83 6.80
N VAL A 87 -0.82 6.55 7.47
CA VAL A 87 -0.89 5.50 8.49
C VAL A 87 -0.56 4.14 7.87
N VAL A 88 -1.13 3.84 6.69
CA VAL A 88 -0.86 2.59 5.97
C VAL A 88 0.61 2.50 5.54
N GLY A 89 1.20 3.60 5.07
CA GLY A 89 2.61 3.67 4.68
C GLY A 89 3.55 3.40 5.86
N ILE A 90 3.27 3.98 7.03
CA ILE A 90 4.03 3.73 8.24
C ILE A 90 3.92 2.25 8.66
N LEU A 91 2.70 1.70 8.70
CA LEU A 91 2.48 0.28 9.02
C LEU A 91 3.22 -0.64 8.06
N ALA A 92 3.20 -0.34 6.75
CA ALA A 92 3.96 -1.08 5.76
C ALA A 92 5.46 -1.07 6.05
N LEU A 93 6.04 0.09 6.41
CA LEU A 93 7.46 0.21 6.74
C LEU A 93 7.83 -0.54 8.03
N VAL A 94 6.98 -0.44 9.07
CA VAL A 94 7.18 -1.14 10.35
C VAL A 94 7.11 -2.65 10.13
N TRP A 95 6.06 -3.15 9.49
CA TRP A 95 5.88 -4.58 9.24
C TRP A 95 6.89 -5.16 8.26
N THR A 96 7.48 -4.35 7.38
CA THR A 96 8.63 -4.80 6.56
C THR A 96 9.86 -5.13 7.41
N ASN A 97 10.00 -4.50 8.59
CA ASN A 97 11.12 -4.76 9.48
C ASN A 97 10.87 -5.89 10.49
N GLU A 98 9.62 -6.34 10.63
CA GLU A 98 9.28 -7.40 11.57
C GLU A 98 9.86 -8.77 11.19
N PRO A 99 10.37 -9.55 12.18
CA PRO A 99 10.92 -10.88 11.94
C PRO A 99 9.92 -11.84 11.30
N LYS A 100 8.67 -11.86 11.78
CA LYS A 100 7.61 -12.76 11.29
C LYS A 100 7.33 -12.59 9.80
N VAL A 101 7.33 -11.34 9.34
CA VAL A 101 7.09 -11.00 7.93
C VAL A 101 8.30 -11.39 7.09
N LYS A 102 9.52 -11.12 7.57
CA LYS A 102 10.76 -11.53 6.89
C LYS A 102 10.86 -13.04 6.75
N GLU A 103 10.58 -13.78 7.82
CA GLU A 103 10.58 -15.25 7.82
C GLU A 103 9.53 -15.81 6.86
N TYR A 104 8.34 -15.22 6.79
CA TYR A 104 7.30 -15.64 5.83
C TYR A 104 7.78 -15.49 4.37
N PHE A 105 8.40 -14.35 4.03
CA PHE A 105 8.94 -14.14 2.69
C PHE A 105 10.23 -14.95 2.42
N ALA A 106 11.08 -15.18 3.42
CA ALA A 106 12.30 -16.00 3.30
C ALA A 106 11.96 -17.49 3.09
N ALA A 107 11.02 -18.03 3.88
CA ALA A 107 10.51 -19.39 3.73
C ALA A 107 9.87 -19.64 2.35
N ARG A 108 9.31 -18.59 1.74
CA ARG A 108 8.68 -18.66 0.41
C ARG A 108 9.65 -18.41 -0.75
N SER A 109 10.61 -17.52 -0.59
CA SER A 109 11.58 -17.15 -1.65
C SER A 109 12.80 -18.07 -1.70
N GLY A 110 12.97 -18.95 -0.71
CA GLY A 110 14.11 -19.89 -0.63
C GLY A 110 15.46 -19.20 -0.41
N ARG A 111 15.45 -17.89 -0.10
CA ARG A 111 16.66 -17.08 0.14
C ARG A 111 16.61 -16.56 1.56
N TRP A 112 17.52 -17.09 2.38
CA TRP A 112 17.84 -16.66 3.73
C TRP A 112 18.37 -15.22 3.74
#